data_AF-A0A7V0IUA8-F1
#
_entry.id   AF-A0A7V0IUA8-F1
#
_cell.length_a   1.000
_cell.length_b   1.000
_cell.length_c   1.000
_cell.angle_alpha   90.00
_cell.angle_beta   90.00
_cell.angle_gamma   90.00
#
_symmetry.space_group_name_H-M   'P 1'
#
loop_
_entity.id
_entity.type
_entity.pdbx_description
1 polymer ?
#
loop_
_entity_poly.entity_id
_entity_poly.type
_entity_poly.pdbx_seq_one_letter_code
_entity_poly.pdbx_strand_id
1 'polypeptide(L)' 'MRHAALESIFGPIADNPNRLGKPLVGELDGLWSARRGDYRIIYEIFDDDQIVLIHRVQHRRDAYRPR' A
#
# COMPACT_ATOMS: atom_id res chain seq x y z
N MET A 1 7.39 13.62 6.08
CA MET A 1 8.59 12.75 6.02
C MET A 1 8.26 11.51 5.20
N ARG A 2 8.85 11.35 4.01
CA ARG A 2 8.61 10.20 3.10
C ARG A 2 9.13 8.86 3.64
N HIS A 3 9.93 8.89 4.70
CA HIS A 3 10.62 7.75 5.31
C HIS A 3 9.66 6.64 5.76
N ALA A 4 8.53 6.98 6.39
CA ALA A 4 7.59 5.97 6.91
C ALA A 4 6.96 5.09 5.83
N ALA A 5 6.77 5.62 4.61
CA ALA A 5 6.27 4.85 3.49
C ALA A 5 7.32 3.85 2.98
N LEU A 6 8.58 4.28 2.84
CA LEU A 6 9.67 3.42 2.40
C LEU A 6 9.93 2.28 3.39
N GLU A 7 9.98 2.59 4.70
CA GLU A 7 10.10 1.58 5.75
C GLU A 7 8.97 0.56 5.70
N SER A 8 7.76 0.99 5.35
CA SER A 8 6.62 0.06 5.23
C SER A 8 6.76 -0.82 4.00
N ILE A 9 7.16 -0.25 2.86
CA ILE A 9 7.30 -0.96 1.59
C ILE A 9 8.41 -2.01 1.67
N PHE A 10 9.61 -1.60 2.11
CA PHE A 10 10.79 -2.46 2.14
C PHE A 10 10.89 -3.35 3.37
N GLY A 11 10.05 -3.15 4.38
CA GLY A 11 9.94 -4.03 5.53
C GLY A 11 8.67 -4.87 5.48
N PRO A 12 7.65 -4.57 6.30
CA PRO A 12 6.52 -5.46 6.52
C PRO A 12 5.68 -5.77 5.28
N ILE A 13 5.61 -4.88 4.28
CA ILE A 13 4.92 -5.18 3.02
C ILE A 13 5.72 -6.17 2.18
N ALA A 14 7.04 -6.04 2.10
CA ALA A 14 7.88 -7.00 1.39
C ALA A 14 7.92 -8.36 2.12
N ASP A 15 7.97 -8.35 3.47
CA ASP A 15 8.09 -9.58 4.27
C ASP A 15 6.79 -10.39 4.31
N ASN A 16 5.64 -9.71 4.49
CA ASN A 16 4.34 -10.37 4.56
C ASN A 16 3.22 -9.40 4.14
N PRO A 17 3.00 -9.23 2.83
CA PRO A 17 2.09 -8.22 2.29
C PRO A 17 0.64 -8.44 2.73
N ASN A 18 0.25 -9.69 2.97
CA ASN A 18 -1.10 -10.08 3.41
C ASN A 18 -1.40 -9.66 4.86
N ARG A 19 -0.38 -9.41 5.69
CA ARG A 19 -0.56 -9.13 7.12
C ARG A 19 -0.78 -7.65 7.43
N LEU A 20 -0.21 -6.75 6.63
CA LEU A 20 -0.20 -5.32 6.93
C LEU A 20 -1.37 -4.56 6.27
N GLY A 21 -1.79 -5.02 5.09
CA GLY A 21 -2.87 -4.39 4.33
C GLY A 21 -4.22 -5.01 4.58
N LYS A 22 -5.24 -4.37 4.01
CA LYS A 22 -6.56 -4.97 3.82
C LYS A 22 -6.86 -5.03 2.33
N PRO A 23 -7.49 -6.12 1.85
CA PRO A 23 -7.97 -6.15 0.48
C PRO A 23 -9.01 -5.06 0.29
N LEU A 24 -8.96 -4.42 -0.87
CA LEU A 24 -9.99 -3.52 -1.35
C LEU A 24 -11.08 -4.34 -2.03
N VAL A 25 -12.24 -3.71 -2.22
CA VAL A 25 -13.45 -4.36 -2.74
C VAL A 25 -14.06 -3.53 -3.85
N GLY A 26 -14.94 -4.14 -4.65
CA GLY A 26 -15.62 -3.48 -5.77
C GLY A 26 -14.67 -3.30 -6.96
N GLU A 27 -14.65 -2.09 -7.53
CA GLU A 27 -13.80 -1.78 -8.70
C GLU A 27 -12.28 -1.88 -8.42
N LEU A 28 -11.88 -1.98 -7.15
CA LEU A 28 -10.49 -2.11 -6.72
C LEU A 28 -10.19 -3.50 -6.15
N ASP A 29 -11.06 -4.47 -6.38
CA ASP A 29 -10.80 -5.87 -5.99
C ASP A 29 -9.47 -6.37 -6.58
N GLY A 30 -8.75 -7.20 -5.81
CA GLY A 30 -7.36 -7.61 -6.11
C GLY A 30 -6.28 -6.63 -5.61
N LEU A 31 -6.63 -5.37 -5.31
CA LEU A 31 -5.71 -4.43 -4.68
C LEU A 31 -5.77 -4.48 -3.16
N TRP A 32 -4.68 -4.08 -2.53
CA TRP A 32 -4.48 -4.00 -1.09
C TRP A 32 -4.18 -2.58 -0.66
N SER A 33 -4.60 -2.23 0.55
CA SER A 33 -4.32 -0.93 1.16
C SER A 33 -3.67 -1.11 2.53
N ALA A 34 -2.44 -0.67 2.68
CA ALA A 34 -1.75 -0.54 3.97
C ALA A 34 -1.73 0.92 4.44
N ARG A 35 -1.76 1.10 5.77
CA ARG A 35 -1.68 2.42 6.41
C ARG A 35 -0.51 2.46 7.37
N ARG A 36 0.38 3.44 7.21
CA ARG A 36 1.47 3.72 8.15
C ARG A 36 1.53 5.20 8.47
N GLY A 37 1.12 5.56 9.68
CA GLY A 37 0.98 6.95 10.10
C GLY A 37 0.10 7.73 9.12
N ASP A 38 0.69 8.74 8.49
CA ASP A 38 -0.01 9.65 7.58
C ASP A 38 -0.02 9.16 6.11
N TYR A 39 0.51 7.97 5.83
CA TYR A 39 0.59 7.42 4.48
C TYR A 39 -0.40 6.29 4.24
N ARG A 40 -1.03 6.31 3.07
CA ARG A 40 -1.79 5.20 2.48
C ARG A 40 -1.01 4.65 1.30
N ILE A 41 -0.76 3.36 1.30
CA ILE A 41 -0.05 2.63 0.25
C ILE A 41 -1.04 1.68 -0.39
N ILE A 42 -1.25 1.81 -1.70
CA ILE A 42 -2.04 0.89 -2.52
C ILE A 42 -1.09 0.01 -3.32
N TYR A 43 -1.28 -1.30 -3.22
CA TYR A 43 -0.43 -2.28 -3.85
C TYR A 43 -1.20 -3.51 -4.30
N GLU A 44 -0.57 -4.34 -5.10
CA GLU A 44 -1.09 -5.61 -5.61
C GLU A 44 -0.08 -6.71 -5.29
N ILE A 45 -0.57 -7.92 -5.03
CA ILE A 45 0.26 -9.07 -4.67
C ILE A 45 0.14 -10.08 -5.80
N PHE A 46 1.28 -10.44 -6.40
CA PHE A 46 1.40 -11.55 -7.34
C PHE A 46 2.11 -12.69 -6.60
N ASP A 47 1.32 -13.55 -5.94
CA ASP A 47 1.85 -14.63 -5.09
C ASP A 47 2.74 -15.61 -5.88
N ASP A 48 2.37 -15.93 -7.12
CA ASP A 48 3.14 -16.87 -7.96
C ASP A 48 4.53 -16.35 -8.31
N ASP A 49 4.66 -15.03 -8.50
CA ASP A 49 5.91 -14.38 -8.89
C ASP A 49 6.70 -13.83 -7.67
N GLN A 50 6.12 -13.90 -6.47
CA GLN A 50 6.63 -13.25 -5.25
C GLN A 50 6.87 -11.74 -5.46
N ILE A 51 5.96 -11.07 -6.20
CA ILE A 51 6.04 -9.65 -6.53
C ILE A 51 4.97 -8.88 -5.76
N VAL A 52 5.38 -7.74 -5.18
CA VAL A 52 4.45 -6.72 -4.67
C VAL A 52 4.58 -5.47 -5.54
N LEU A 53 3.51 -5.14 -6.27
CA LEU A 53 3.47 -3.97 -7.14
C LEU A 53 2.86 -2.78 -6.40
N ILE A 54 3.65 -1.72 -6.17
CA ILE A 54 3.16 -0.49 -5.53
C ILE A 54 2.52 0.42 -6.58
N HIS A 55 1.20 0.51 -6.57
CA HIS A 55 0.43 1.38 -7.47
C HIS A 55 0.47 2.84 -7.04
N ARG A 56 0.36 3.11 -5.73
CA ARG A 56 0.25 4.49 -5.25
C ARG A 56 0.68 4.64 -3.79
N VAL A 57 1.40 5.73 -3.51
CA VAL A 57 1.72 6.18 -2.15
C VAL A 57 1.17 7.60 -1.97
N GLN A 58 0.23 7.77 -1.04
CA GLN A 58 -0.38 9.07 -0.75
C GLN A 58 -0.20 9.47 0.71
N HIS A 59 0.10 10.74 0.94
CA HIS A 59 0.00 11.34 2.27
C HIS A 59 -1.45 11.80 2.51
N ARG A 60 -1.99 11.57 3.71
CA ARG A 60 -3.40 11.85 4.05
C ARG A 60 -3.80 13.32 3.85
N ARG A 61 -2.85 14.25 4.04
CA ARG A 61 -3.10 15.68 3.80
C ARG A 61 -3.29 16.00 2.32
N ASP A 62 -2.73 15.18 1.44
CA ASP A 62 -2.81 15.33 -0.02
C ASP A 62 -3.93 14.46 -0.61
N ALA A 63 -4.36 13.41 0.11
CA ALA A 63 -5.41 12.47 -0.33
C ALA A 63 -6.81 13.10 -0.41
N TYR A 64 -7.06 14.19 0.32
CA TYR A 64 -8.34 14.94 0.29
C TYR A 64 -8.33 16.13 -0.65
N ARG A 65 -7.23 16.38 -1.38
CA ARG A 65 -7.19 17.50 -2.33
C ARG A 65 -7.87 17.08 -3.63
N PRO A 66 -8.91 17.80 -4.10
CA PRO A 66 -9.46 17.57 -5.42
C PRO A 66 -8.36 17.79 -6.46
N ARG A 67 -8.30 16.92 -7.46
CA ARG A 67 -7.48 17.14 -8.65
C ARG A 67 -8.10 18.22 -9.52
#